data_AF-A0A9X0A0E2-F1
#
_entry.id   AF-A0A9X0A0E2-F1
#
_cell.length_a   1.000
_cell.length_b   1.000
_cell.length_c   1.000
_cell.angle_alpha   90.00
_cell.angle_beta   90.00
_cell.angle_gamma   90.00
#
_symmetry.space_group_name_H-M   'P 1'
#
loop_
_entity.id
_entity.type
_entity.pdbx_description
1 polymer ?
#
loop_
_entity_poly.entity_id
_entity_poly.type
_entity_poly.pdbx_seq_one_letter_code
_entity_poly.pdbx_strand_id
1 'polypeptide(L)'
;MSVLNLMSFSTQGENRAVKYRTAHLQWLLDNDVYSLNGMNEWQPDLRRWTPSSSARYPLRMKKPKPPTDPETLPEDSQVHIYHSRKDRAWVKRWLSGMMEANRFNITTNRKSSRNANRMILVLTPELFDEPFCFEILDAIAGKRVLGIKLRDCEIPEEIANECTSYMDLTATDLSDLTFHITFMFRIKKALKLPVSICLA
;
A
#
# COMPACT_ATOMS: atom_id res chain seq x y z
N MET A 1 -45.24 46.21 27.77
CA MET A 1 -45.08 45.12 28.76
C MET A 1 -44.40 43.96 28.04
N SER A 2 -43.06 43.91 28.00
CA SER A 2 -42.11 43.44 29.03
C SER A 2 -41.77 41.96 28.83
N VAL A 3 -40.62 41.70 28.20
CA VAL A 3 -39.84 40.47 28.44
C VAL A 3 -38.34 40.83 28.44
N LEU A 4 -37.82 40.93 29.66
CA LEU A 4 -36.50 40.47 30.14
C LEU A 4 -35.23 40.80 29.33
N ASN A 5 -34.55 41.82 29.85
CA ASN A 5 -33.15 41.81 30.28
C ASN A 5 -32.36 40.51 30.00
N LEU A 6 -31.36 40.58 29.11
CA LEU A 6 -30.23 39.66 29.10
C LEU A 6 -28.95 40.43 28.75
N MET A 7 -28.30 40.84 29.84
CA MET A 7 -26.88 41.01 30.03
C MET A 7 -26.04 41.59 28.88
N SER A 8 -25.65 42.85 29.12
CA SER A 8 -24.38 43.41 28.66
C SER A 8 -23.21 42.46 28.94
N PHE A 9 -22.52 42.01 27.87
CA PHE A 9 -21.15 41.56 27.99
C PHE A 9 -20.28 42.20 26.90
N SER A 10 -19.50 43.18 27.37
CA SER A 10 -18.08 43.41 27.12
C SER A 10 -17.54 43.10 25.72
N THR A 11 -17.13 44.19 25.06
CA THR A 11 -16.17 44.28 23.95
C THR A 11 -14.97 43.33 24.11
N GLN A 12 -15.03 42.16 23.47
CA GLN A 12 -13.85 41.41 23.05
C GLN A 12 -13.69 41.64 21.55
N GLY A 13 -12.52 42.14 21.15
CA GLY A 13 -12.20 42.50 19.77
C GLY A 13 -12.70 41.44 18.78
N GLU A 14 -13.38 41.91 17.74
CA GLU A 14 -14.05 41.09 16.73
C GLU A 14 -13.21 39.87 16.35
N ASN A 15 -13.62 38.71 16.84
CA ASN A 15 -12.88 37.48 16.63
C ASN A 15 -12.91 37.16 15.14
N ARG A 16 -11.77 37.37 14.46
CA ARG A 16 -11.63 37.15 13.01
C ARG A 16 -12.10 35.74 12.61
N ALA A 17 -11.88 34.75 13.47
CA ALA A 17 -12.34 33.38 13.23
C ALA A 17 -13.88 33.28 13.20
N VAL A 18 -14.58 34.07 14.02
CA VAL A 18 -16.05 34.14 13.99
C VAL A 18 -16.52 34.79 12.69
N LYS A 19 -15.89 35.90 12.27
CA LYS A 19 -16.20 36.55 10.98
C LYS A 19 -15.98 35.64 9.76
N TYR A 20 -14.87 34.89 9.73
CA TYR A 20 -14.61 33.95 8.63
C TYR A 20 -15.60 32.78 8.64
N ARG A 21 -15.97 32.27 9.81
CA ARG A 21 -16.99 31.20 9.93
C ARG A 21 -18.35 31.69 9.45
N THR A 22 -18.77 32.88 9.85
CA THR A 22 -20.06 33.44 9.42
C THR A 22 -20.07 33.74 7.92
N ALA A 23 -18.99 34.31 7.36
CA ALA A 23 -18.88 34.57 5.93
C ALA A 23 -18.91 33.28 5.09
N HIS A 24 -18.23 32.22 5.56
CA HIS A 24 -18.26 30.92 4.89
C HIS A 24 -19.64 30.25 4.96
N LEU A 25 -20.32 30.34 6.10
CA LEU A 25 -21.70 29.86 6.26
C LEU A 25 -22.66 30.60 5.32
N GLN A 26 -22.53 31.92 5.23
CA GLN A 26 -23.33 32.74 4.33
C GLN A 26 -23.11 32.32 2.87
N TRP A 27 -21.84 32.14 2.47
CA TRP A 27 -21.50 31.66 1.13
C TRP A 27 -22.12 30.29 0.83
N LEU A 28 -22.10 29.34 1.78
CA LEU A 28 -22.71 28.02 1.60
C LEU A 28 -24.24 28.09 1.42
N LEU A 29 -24.89 29.03 2.11
CA LEU A 29 -26.32 29.28 1.98
C LEU A 29 -26.65 29.97 0.65
N ASP A 30 -25.86 30.96 0.24
CA ASP A 30 -26.05 31.70 -1.01
C ASP A 30 -25.82 30.82 -2.26
N ASN A 31 -25.06 29.74 -2.12
CA ASN A 31 -24.80 28.77 -3.20
C ASN A 31 -25.70 27.52 -3.12
N ASP A 32 -26.75 27.54 -2.30
CA ASP A 32 -27.76 26.47 -2.24
C ASP A 32 -27.16 25.06 -2.05
N VAL A 33 -26.02 24.97 -1.35
CA VAL A 33 -25.29 23.70 -1.12
C VAL A 33 -26.13 22.70 -0.31
N TYR A 34 -27.13 23.20 0.43
CA TYR A 34 -28.02 22.40 1.29
C TYR A 34 -29.41 22.18 0.70
N SER A 35 -29.76 22.79 -0.43
CA SER A 35 -31.07 22.71 -1.04
C SER A 35 -31.04 21.79 -2.25
N LEU A 36 -30.83 20.49 -2.01
CA LEU A 36 -31.49 19.38 -2.73
C LEU A 36 -30.93 18.05 -2.21
N ASN A 37 -31.87 17.23 -1.76
CA ASN A 37 -31.83 15.77 -1.55
C ASN A 37 -31.70 15.30 -0.10
N GLY A 38 -32.89 14.95 0.44
CA GLY A 38 -33.10 13.78 1.30
C GLY A 38 -32.21 13.65 2.52
N MET A 39 -32.71 14.10 3.66
CA MET A 39 -32.11 13.98 5.01
C MET A 39 -31.77 12.54 5.45
N ASN A 40 -32.13 11.52 4.66
CA ASN A 40 -31.82 10.10 4.89
C ASN A 40 -30.57 9.59 4.16
N GLU A 41 -30.00 10.32 3.19
CA GLU A 41 -28.86 9.84 2.40
C GLU A 41 -27.50 10.19 3.03
N TRP A 42 -27.42 11.24 3.87
CA TRP A 42 -26.15 11.76 4.41
C TRP A 42 -25.79 11.32 5.84
N GLN A 43 -26.75 10.81 6.62
CA GLN A 43 -26.47 10.30 7.98
C GLN A 43 -25.45 9.14 8.04
N PRO A 44 -25.35 8.24 7.05
CA PRO A 44 -24.31 7.21 7.04
C PRO A 44 -22.90 7.76 6.80
N ASP A 45 -22.75 8.88 6.10
CA ASP A 45 -21.46 9.44 5.70
C ASP A 45 -20.86 10.38 6.77
N LEU A 46 -21.69 11.07 7.56
CA LEU A 46 -21.21 11.86 8.70
C LEU A 46 -20.70 10.97 9.85
N ARG A 47 -21.31 9.80 10.07
CA ARG A 47 -20.82 8.82 11.07
C ARG A 47 -19.57 8.04 10.62
N ARG A 48 -19.14 8.20 9.36
CA ARG A 48 -17.92 7.55 8.83
C ARG A 48 -16.63 8.32 9.11
N TRP A 49 -16.70 9.61 9.48
CA TRP A 49 -15.51 10.47 9.50
C TRP A 49 -15.30 11.32 10.76
N THR A 50 -15.94 10.99 11.88
CA THR A 50 -15.50 11.47 13.20
C THR A 50 -15.05 10.31 14.07
N PRO A 51 -13.73 10.11 14.28
CA PRO A 51 -13.27 9.25 15.35
C PRO A 51 -13.53 9.95 16.69
N SER A 52 -14.26 9.29 17.60
CA SER A 52 -14.08 9.58 19.01
C SER A 52 -12.69 9.05 19.42
N SER A 53 -11.98 9.84 20.21
CA SER A 53 -10.57 9.68 20.56
C SER A 53 -10.21 8.42 21.38
N SER A 54 -11.08 7.40 21.47
CA SER A 54 -10.89 6.25 22.37
C SER A 54 -11.20 4.86 21.78
N ALA A 55 -11.66 4.70 20.54
CA ALA A 55 -12.05 3.38 20.01
C ALA A 55 -11.22 2.93 18.80
N ARG A 56 -10.08 2.29 19.07
CA ARG A 56 -9.29 1.50 18.11
C ARG A 56 -10.06 0.23 17.71
N TYR A 57 -10.37 0.07 16.42
CA TYR A 57 -10.49 -1.24 15.78
C TYR A 57 -9.91 -1.18 14.36
N PRO A 58 -9.16 -2.20 13.91
CA PRO A 58 -8.71 -2.25 12.52
C PRO A 58 -9.91 -2.64 11.65
N LEU A 59 -10.48 -1.67 10.94
CA LEU A 59 -11.49 -1.92 9.91
C LEU A 59 -10.86 -2.77 8.81
N ARG A 60 -11.26 -4.05 8.71
CA ARG A 60 -10.96 -4.88 7.54
C ARG A 60 -11.69 -4.27 6.33
N MET A 61 -10.96 -3.53 5.51
CA MET A 61 -11.49 -2.96 4.27
C MET A 61 -11.91 -4.10 3.32
N LYS A 62 -13.21 -4.17 2.99
CA LYS A 62 -13.76 -5.10 1.99
C LYS A 62 -13.48 -4.65 0.55
N LYS A 63 -13.17 -3.38 0.34
CA LYS A 63 -12.81 -2.84 -0.97
C LYS A 63 -11.29 -3.00 -1.15
N PRO A 64 -10.81 -3.49 -2.31
CA PRO A 64 -9.39 -3.46 -2.60
C PRO A 64 -8.91 -2.02 -2.47
N LYS A 65 -7.75 -1.85 -1.82
CA LYS A 65 -7.09 -0.55 -1.70
C LYS A 65 -6.95 0.00 -3.13
N PRO A 66 -7.36 1.24 -3.42
CA PRO A 66 -7.07 1.81 -4.73
C PRO A 66 -5.55 1.72 -4.94
N PRO A 67 -5.10 1.39 -6.16
CA PRO A 67 -3.67 1.41 -6.47
C PRO A 67 -3.08 2.77 -6.09
N THR A 68 -1.78 2.76 -5.80
CA THR A 68 -0.92 3.95 -5.61
C THR A 68 -1.24 5.03 -6.64
N ASP A 69 -0.93 6.30 -6.30
CA ASP A 69 -1.08 7.54 -7.09
C ASP A 69 -1.81 7.42 -8.44
N PRO A 70 -2.83 8.25 -8.73
CA PRO A 70 -3.56 8.19 -10.00
C PRO A 70 -2.67 8.27 -11.26
N GLU A 71 -1.41 8.69 -11.13
CA GLU A 71 -0.39 8.73 -12.18
C GLU A 71 0.39 7.42 -12.38
N THR A 72 0.41 6.51 -11.40
CA THR A 72 1.09 5.21 -11.56
C THR A 72 0.21 4.21 -12.31
N LEU A 73 0.67 3.79 -13.49
CA LEU A 73 -0.02 2.74 -14.26
C LEU A 73 -0.09 1.44 -13.42
N PRO A 74 -1.21 0.69 -13.47
CA PRO A 74 -1.38 -0.54 -12.71
C PRO A 74 -0.24 -1.55 -12.94
N GLU A 75 0.27 -1.60 -14.17
CA GLU A 75 1.38 -2.45 -14.61
C GLU A 75 2.71 -2.09 -13.92
N ASP A 76 2.94 -0.80 -13.65
CA ASP A 76 4.11 -0.29 -12.93
C ASP A 76 4.02 -0.52 -11.43
N SER A 77 2.90 -1.00 -10.90
CA SER A 77 2.75 -1.35 -9.49
C SER A 77 2.74 -2.86 -9.25
N GLN A 78 2.70 -3.66 -10.32
CA GLN A 78 2.51 -5.10 -10.23
C GLN A 78 3.86 -5.82 -10.07
N VAL A 79 3.95 -6.66 -9.03
CA VAL A 79 5.11 -7.51 -8.75
C VAL A 79 4.64 -8.95 -8.61
N HIS A 80 5.24 -9.85 -9.38
CA HIS A 80 4.99 -11.29 -9.25
C HIS A 80 6.07 -11.94 -8.38
N ILE A 81 5.69 -12.85 -7.49
CA ILE A 81 6.62 -13.55 -6.61
C ILE A 81 6.51 -15.06 -6.85
N TYR A 82 7.60 -15.65 -7.32
CA TYR A 82 7.79 -17.09 -7.41
C TYR A 82 8.46 -17.60 -6.14
N HIS A 83 7.86 -18.62 -5.52
CA HIS A 83 8.38 -19.21 -4.29
C HIS A 83 7.97 -20.69 -4.14
N SER A 84 8.75 -21.49 -3.40
CA SER A 84 8.35 -22.84 -3.02
C SER A 84 7.14 -22.83 -2.06
N ARG A 85 6.35 -23.92 -2.04
CA ARG A 85 5.25 -24.08 -1.07
C ARG A 85 5.74 -23.99 0.38
N LYS A 86 6.96 -24.45 0.66
CA LYS A 86 7.57 -24.45 2.00
C LYS A 86 7.83 -23.02 2.52
N ASP A 87 8.21 -22.11 1.63
CA ASP A 87 8.58 -20.74 1.99
C ASP A 87 7.38 -19.78 2.04
N ARG A 88 6.17 -20.27 1.78
CA ARG A 88 4.95 -19.46 1.71
C ARG A 88 4.73 -18.57 2.94
N ALA A 89 5.01 -19.09 4.14
CA ALA A 89 4.84 -18.33 5.38
C ALA A 89 5.84 -17.16 5.46
N TRP A 90 7.08 -17.40 5.07
CA TRP A 90 8.12 -16.38 5.02
C TRP A 90 7.78 -15.31 3.98
N VAL A 91 7.44 -15.72 2.76
CA VAL A 91 7.05 -14.81 1.66
C VAL A 91 5.89 -13.92 2.07
N LYS A 92 4.85 -14.49 2.70
CA LYS A 92 3.70 -13.72 3.14
C LYS A 92 4.08 -12.65 4.17
N ARG A 93 4.96 -12.97 5.12
CA ARG A 93 5.37 -12.08 6.21
C ARG A 93 6.35 -11.01 5.73
N TRP A 94 7.37 -11.40 4.99
CA TRP A 94 8.52 -10.56 4.64
C TRP A 94 8.38 -9.85 3.31
N LEU A 95 7.67 -10.43 2.34
CA LEU A 95 7.51 -9.84 1.01
C LEU A 95 6.09 -9.33 0.82
N SER A 96 5.09 -10.23 0.82
CA SER A 96 3.73 -9.88 0.40
C SER A 96 3.11 -8.82 1.32
N GLY A 97 3.10 -9.06 2.64
CA GLY A 97 2.51 -8.12 3.59
C GLY A 97 3.19 -6.75 3.58
N MET A 98 4.51 -6.73 3.47
CA MET A 98 5.31 -5.50 3.42
C MET A 98 5.05 -4.69 2.14
N MET A 99 5.05 -5.36 0.98
CA MET A 99 4.84 -4.72 -0.31
C MET A 99 3.37 -4.29 -0.51
N GLU A 100 2.39 -5.06 -0.02
CA GLU A 100 0.97 -4.69 0.00
C GLU A 100 0.71 -3.48 0.91
N ALA A 101 1.41 -3.40 2.06
CA ALA A 101 1.33 -2.23 2.93
C ALA A 101 1.81 -0.96 2.20
N ASN A 102 2.80 -1.10 1.32
CA ASN A 102 3.32 -0.05 0.44
C ASN A 102 2.49 0.15 -0.85
N ARG A 103 1.27 -0.42 -0.94
CA ARG A 103 0.32 -0.26 -2.05
C ARG A 103 0.79 -0.85 -3.40
N PHE A 104 1.73 -1.79 -3.38
CA PHE A 104 2.07 -2.57 -4.58
C PHE A 104 1.07 -3.72 -4.79
N ASN A 105 0.78 -4.02 -6.05
CA ASN A 105 -0.10 -5.12 -6.43
C ASN A 105 0.71 -6.40 -6.55
N ILE A 106 0.49 -7.35 -5.65
CA ILE A 106 1.29 -8.57 -5.59
C ILE A 106 0.51 -9.74 -6.15
N THR A 107 1.17 -10.48 -7.04
CA THR A 107 0.71 -11.79 -7.49
C THR A 107 1.72 -12.85 -7.08
N THR A 108 1.23 -14.06 -6.83
CA THR A 108 2.05 -15.24 -6.48
C THR A 108 1.66 -16.39 -7.40
N ASN A 109 2.34 -17.54 -7.27
CA ASN A 109 2.25 -18.70 -8.19
C ASN A 109 0.82 -19.15 -8.59
N ARG A 110 -0.22 -18.82 -7.80
CA ARG A 110 -1.62 -19.17 -8.13
C ARG A 110 -2.25 -18.26 -9.19
N LYS A 111 -1.62 -17.15 -9.52
CA LYS A 111 -2.11 -16.13 -10.45
C LYS A 111 -1.15 -16.02 -11.63
N SER A 112 -1.67 -15.67 -12.80
CA SER A 112 -0.82 -15.46 -13.98
C SER A 112 0.21 -14.35 -13.75
N SER A 113 1.44 -14.60 -14.20
CA SER A 113 2.57 -13.66 -14.17
C SER A 113 2.64 -12.78 -15.43
N ARG A 114 1.76 -12.99 -16.42
CA ARG A 114 1.82 -12.37 -17.75
C ARG A 114 1.86 -10.84 -17.72
N ASN A 115 1.09 -10.23 -16.82
CA ASN A 115 0.95 -8.77 -16.76
C ASN A 115 2.00 -8.09 -15.85
N ALA A 116 2.84 -8.87 -15.15
CA ALA A 116 3.85 -8.33 -14.26
C ALA A 116 5.18 -8.16 -15.01
N ASN A 117 5.69 -6.92 -15.08
CA ASN A 117 7.02 -6.60 -15.63
C ASN A 117 8.15 -6.78 -14.61
N ARG A 118 7.80 -6.99 -13.34
CA ARG A 118 8.72 -7.08 -12.20
C ARG A 118 8.47 -8.36 -11.44
N MET A 119 9.53 -9.11 -11.20
CA MET A 119 9.46 -10.43 -10.61
C MET A 119 10.45 -10.58 -9.47
N ILE A 120 10.05 -11.31 -8.43
CA ILE A 120 10.90 -11.75 -7.34
C ILE A 120 10.94 -13.27 -7.38
N LEU A 121 12.15 -13.82 -7.45
CA LEU A 121 12.42 -15.24 -7.31
C LEU A 121 12.95 -15.50 -5.91
N VAL A 122 12.24 -16.32 -5.14
CA VAL A 122 12.71 -16.76 -3.82
C VAL A 122 13.47 -18.07 -4.01
N LEU A 123 14.79 -17.96 -4.06
CA LEU A 123 15.71 -19.04 -4.40
C LEU A 123 15.98 -19.87 -3.15
N THR A 124 15.42 -21.07 -3.18
CA THR A 124 15.64 -22.17 -2.24
C THR A 124 15.77 -23.45 -3.05
N PRO A 125 16.44 -24.51 -2.54
CA PRO A 125 16.52 -25.78 -3.25
C PRO A 125 15.13 -26.29 -3.68
N GLU A 126 14.14 -26.12 -2.81
CA GLU A 126 12.78 -26.61 -3.04
C GLU A 126 11.96 -25.78 -4.03
N LEU A 127 12.49 -24.66 -4.53
CA LEU A 127 11.88 -23.94 -5.65
C LEU A 127 12.04 -24.75 -6.94
N PHE A 128 13.22 -25.34 -7.13
CA PHE A 128 13.57 -26.02 -8.38
C PHE A 128 12.90 -27.39 -8.52
N ASP A 129 12.43 -27.95 -7.41
CA ASP A 129 11.62 -29.18 -7.37
C ASP A 129 10.14 -28.94 -7.70
N GLU A 130 9.68 -27.68 -7.79
CA GLU A 130 8.27 -27.39 -8.04
C GLU A 130 7.90 -27.58 -9.51
N PRO A 131 6.67 -28.04 -9.82
CA PRO A 131 6.25 -28.36 -11.18
C PRO A 131 6.21 -27.15 -12.13
N PHE A 132 6.13 -25.93 -11.58
CA PHE A 132 6.11 -24.69 -12.35
C PHE A 132 7.52 -24.13 -12.60
N CYS A 133 8.60 -24.83 -12.20
CA CYS A 133 9.98 -24.35 -12.38
C CYS A 133 10.29 -24.02 -13.85
N PHE A 134 9.83 -24.84 -14.79
CA PHE A 134 10.00 -24.58 -16.23
C PHE A 134 9.25 -23.33 -16.70
N GLU A 135 8.09 -23.03 -16.11
CA GLU A 135 7.33 -21.81 -16.45
C GLU A 135 8.05 -20.53 -15.99
N ILE A 136 8.96 -20.64 -15.02
CA ILE A 136 9.74 -19.48 -14.54
C ILE A 136 10.59 -18.92 -15.67
N LEU A 137 11.30 -19.78 -16.42
CA LEU A 137 12.22 -19.38 -17.49
C LEU A 137 11.52 -18.55 -18.56
N ASP A 138 10.37 -19.04 -19.05
CA ASP A 138 9.56 -18.32 -20.03
C ASP A 138 9.00 -17.02 -19.45
N ALA A 139 8.67 -17.01 -18.15
CA ALA A 139 8.05 -15.85 -17.51
C ALA A 139 9.04 -14.73 -17.22
N ILE A 140 10.32 -15.03 -16.96
CA ILE A 140 11.34 -14.05 -16.57
C ILE A 140 12.00 -13.33 -17.75
N ALA A 141 11.97 -13.94 -18.94
CA ALA A 141 12.63 -13.41 -20.13
C ALA A 141 12.24 -11.95 -20.41
N GLY A 142 13.24 -11.06 -20.46
CA GLY A 142 13.05 -9.63 -20.77
C GLY A 142 12.39 -8.80 -19.66
N LYS A 143 12.25 -9.35 -18.44
CA LYS A 143 11.63 -8.67 -17.29
C LYS A 143 12.65 -8.27 -16.23
N ARG A 144 12.23 -7.43 -15.29
CA ARG A 144 13.06 -7.05 -14.14
C ARG A 144 12.92 -8.09 -13.06
N VAL A 145 13.97 -8.88 -12.86
CA VAL A 145 13.96 -10.01 -11.93
C VAL A 145 14.94 -9.80 -10.79
N LEU A 146 14.43 -9.97 -9.57
CA LEU A 146 15.22 -9.97 -8.35
C LEU A 146 15.28 -11.39 -7.78
N GLY A 147 16.47 -11.98 -7.75
CA GLY A 147 16.74 -13.24 -7.05
C GLY A 147 17.02 -12.99 -5.56
N ILE A 148 16.25 -13.62 -4.67
CA ILE A 148 16.46 -13.59 -3.23
C ILE A 148 16.87 -14.98 -2.79
N LYS A 149 18.15 -15.16 -2.46
CA LYS A 149 18.70 -16.42 -1.99
C LYS A 149 18.46 -16.55 -0.48
N LEU A 150 17.51 -17.41 -0.10
CA LEU A 150 17.16 -17.64 1.31
C LEU A 150 17.97 -18.76 1.94
N ARG A 151 18.35 -19.77 1.15
CA ARG A 151 19.14 -20.91 1.59
C ARG A 151 20.18 -21.20 0.52
N ASP A 152 21.26 -21.86 0.91
CA ASP A 152 22.24 -22.29 -0.06
C ASP A 152 21.63 -23.29 -1.04
N CYS A 153 21.72 -22.94 -2.31
CA CYS A 153 21.27 -23.74 -3.45
C CYS A 153 22.12 -23.41 -4.67
N GLU A 154 22.24 -24.39 -5.57
CA GLU A 154 22.77 -24.21 -6.91
C GLU A 154 21.65 -23.66 -7.79
N ILE A 155 21.87 -22.48 -8.36
CA ILE A 155 20.89 -21.80 -9.20
C ILE A 155 21.22 -22.16 -10.65
N PRO A 156 20.25 -22.66 -11.45
CA PRO A 156 20.46 -22.93 -12.87
C PRO A 156 20.98 -21.69 -13.61
N GLU A 157 21.95 -21.86 -14.50
CA GLU A 157 22.60 -20.74 -15.21
C GLU A 157 21.60 -19.92 -16.03
N GLU A 158 20.54 -20.55 -16.56
CA GLU A 158 19.52 -19.85 -17.34
C GLU A 158 18.75 -18.84 -16.47
N ILE A 159 18.45 -19.20 -15.23
CA ILE A 159 17.81 -18.31 -14.26
C ILE A 159 18.84 -17.26 -13.78
N ALA A 160 20.09 -17.68 -13.61
CA ALA A 160 21.17 -16.82 -13.16
C ALA A 160 21.39 -15.61 -14.07
N ASN A 161 21.38 -15.86 -15.37
CA ASN A 161 21.65 -14.87 -16.41
C ASN A 161 20.50 -13.87 -16.62
N GLU A 162 19.25 -14.29 -16.41
CA GLU A 162 18.06 -13.43 -16.54
C GLU A 162 17.81 -12.55 -15.30
N CYS A 163 18.40 -12.89 -14.16
CA CYS A 163 18.23 -12.10 -12.94
C CYS A 163 19.00 -10.77 -13.00
N THR A 164 18.25 -9.67 -13.09
CA THR A 164 18.83 -8.32 -13.09
C THR A 164 19.54 -7.94 -11.79
N SER A 165 19.19 -8.57 -10.66
CA SER A 165 19.79 -8.29 -9.36
C SER A 165 19.62 -9.46 -8.39
N TYR A 166 20.52 -9.52 -7.41
CA TYR A 166 20.56 -10.55 -6.40
C TYR A 166 20.62 -9.99 -4.98
N MET A 167 19.96 -10.68 -4.06
CA MET A 167 20.09 -10.49 -2.62
C MET A 167 20.33 -11.82 -1.95
N ASP A 168 21.50 -11.95 -1.32
CA ASP A 168 21.82 -13.11 -0.51
C ASP A 168 21.42 -12.86 0.95
N LEU A 169 20.54 -13.72 1.47
CA LEU A 169 20.04 -13.70 2.85
C LEU A 169 20.49 -14.92 3.65
N THR A 170 21.33 -15.80 3.09
CA THR A 170 21.78 -17.05 3.73
C THR A 170 22.45 -16.82 5.09
N ALA A 171 23.28 -15.77 5.19
CA ALA A 171 23.98 -15.38 6.42
C ALA A 171 23.24 -14.31 7.24
N THR A 172 22.02 -13.93 6.85
CA THR A 172 21.28 -12.83 7.49
C THR A 172 20.39 -13.37 8.60
N ASP A 173 20.46 -12.75 9.78
CA ASP A 173 19.53 -13.04 10.86
C ASP A 173 18.14 -12.42 10.56
N LEU A 174 17.21 -13.28 10.14
CA LEU A 174 15.83 -12.93 9.82
C LEU A 174 14.95 -12.76 11.07
N SER A 175 15.52 -12.74 12.28
CA SER A 175 14.80 -12.40 13.51
C SER A 175 14.80 -10.89 13.79
N ASP A 176 15.77 -10.15 13.25
CA ASP A 176 15.89 -8.70 13.43
C ASP A 176 14.85 -7.94 12.60
N LEU A 177 13.90 -7.29 13.27
CA LEU A 177 12.85 -6.52 12.62
C LEU A 177 13.35 -5.20 12.03
N THR A 178 14.51 -4.68 12.46
CA THR A 178 15.11 -3.46 11.89
C THR A 178 15.60 -3.69 10.47
N PHE A 179 15.97 -4.94 10.16
CA PHE A 179 16.36 -5.37 8.82
C PHE A 179 15.24 -5.11 7.79
N HIS A 180 13.96 -5.23 8.18
CA HIS A 180 12.82 -5.02 7.27
C HIS A 180 12.88 -3.68 6.53
N ILE A 181 13.30 -2.59 7.19
CA ILE A 181 13.34 -1.26 6.57
C ILE A 181 14.41 -1.24 5.46
N THR A 182 15.61 -1.70 5.79
CA THR A 182 16.72 -1.75 4.84
C THR A 182 16.45 -2.74 3.71
N PHE A 183 15.81 -3.87 4.02
CA PHE A 183 15.40 -4.89 3.07
C PHE A 183 14.37 -4.34 2.07
N MET A 184 13.35 -3.62 2.55
CA MET A 184 12.37 -2.98 1.68
C MET A 184 13.01 -1.95 0.75
N PHE A 185 13.92 -1.12 1.27
CA PHE A 185 14.63 -0.14 0.47
C PHE A 185 15.43 -0.82 -0.65
N ARG A 186 16.13 -1.91 -0.33
CA ARG A 186 16.87 -2.71 -1.31
C ARG A 186 15.94 -3.30 -2.37
N ILE A 187 14.78 -3.84 -2.00
CA ILE A 187 13.80 -4.39 -2.96
C ILE A 187 13.27 -3.32 -3.90
N LYS A 188 12.86 -2.16 -3.36
CA LYS A 188 12.38 -1.02 -4.17
C LYS A 188 13.43 -0.59 -5.19
N LYS A 189 14.70 -0.50 -4.77
CA LYS A 189 15.81 -0.11 -5.63
C LYS A 189 16.10 -1.14 -6.71
N ALA A 190 16.16 -2.43 -6.34
CA ALA A 190 16.44 -3.53 -7.26
C ALA A 190 15.39 -3.66 -8.36
N LEU A 191 14.12 -3.62 -7.99
CA LEU A 191 13.00 -3.69 -8.94
C LEU A 191 12.70 -2.34 -9.61
N LYS A 192 13.39 -1.26 -9.22
CA LYS A 192 13.14 0.12 -9.66
C LYS A 192 11.64 0.47 -9.53
N LEU A 193 11.08 0.19 -8.35
CA LEU A 193 9.68 0.49 -8.05
C LEU A 193 9.46 2.00 -7.94
N PRO A 194 8.29 2.52 -8.36
CA PRO A 194 7.97 3.93 -8.20
C PRO A 194 8.00 4.30 -6.71
N VAL A 195 8.61 5.44 -6.42
CA VAL A 195 8.58 6.05 -5.09
C VAL A 195 7.37 6.97 -5.07
N SER A 196 6.44 6.76 -4.13
CA SER A 196 5.29 7.66 -3.99
C SER A 196 5.80 9.06 -3.61
N ILE A 197 5.39 10.06 -4.39
CA ILE A 197 5.82 11.46 -4.24
C ILE A 197 5.25 12.05 -2.94
N CYS A 198 4.13 11.52 -2.44
CA CYS A 198 3.48 11.92 -1.19
C CYS A 198 4.22 11.50 0.10
N LEU A 199 5.41 10.91 0.00
CA LEU A 199 6.29 10.55 1.13
C LEU A 199 7.54 11.44 1.21
N ALA A 200 7.67 12.45 0.34
CA ALA A 200 8.76 13.42 0.34
C ALA A 200 8.53 14.56 1.34
#